data_AF-A0A4Q5NTE8-F1
#
_entry.id   AF-A0A4Q5NTE8-F1
#
_cell.length_a   1.000
_cell.length_b   1.000
_cell.length_c   1.000
_cell.angle_alpha   90.00
_cell.angle_beta   90.00
_cell.angle_gamma   90.00
#
_symmetry.space_group_name_H-M   'P 1'
#
loop_
_entity.id
_entity.type
_entity.pdbx_description
1 polymer ?
#
loop_
_entity_poly.entity_id
_entity_poly.type
_entity_poly.pdbx_seq_one_letter_code
_entity_poly.pdbx_strand_id
1 'polypeptide(L)'
;MSETTDIYQQLLDVSREAFANKQGVVAYHALSGALEYAFCLKDAEKVEKVRQLANTHILRLLHLGESEPMSVRAVEIDLYNALLSLCSSYQNTLSIQ
;
A
#
# COMPACT_ATOMS: atom_id res chain seq x y z
N MET A 1 -6.64 -23.45 -20.39
CA MET A 1 -5.43 -22.72 -19.93
C MET A 1 -5.90 -21.88 -18.75
N SER A 2 -5.49 -22.24 -17.53
CA SER A 2 -6.02 -21.61 -16.32
C SER A 2 -5.65 -20.14 -16.31
N GLU A 3 -6.65 -19.26 -16.17
CA GLU A 3 -6.46 -17.89 -15.71
C GLU A 3 -5.74 -17.95 -14.37
N THR A 4 -4.41 -17.85 -14.37
CA THR A 4 -3.67 -17.53 -13.16
C THR A 4 -4.08 -16.13 -12.78
N THR A 5 -5.09 -16.05 -11.92
CA THR A 5 -5.56 -14.84 -11.30
C THR A 5 -4.35 -14.11 -10.70
N ASP A 6 -4.02 -12.93 -11.22
CA ASP A 6 -2.92 -12.13 -10.71
C ASP A 6 -3.35 -11.50 -9.37
N ILE A 7 -3.18 -12.27 -8.29
CA ILE A 7 -3.55 -11.88 -6.92
C ILE A 7 -2.92 -10.54 -6.54
N TYR A 8 -1.70 -10.25 -7.01
CA TYR A 8 -1.05 -8.98 -6.77
C TYR A 8 -1.84 -7.82 -7.36
N GLN A 9 -2.24 -7.94 -8.63
CA GLN A 9 -3.02 -6.90 -9.29
C GLN A 9 -4.39 -6.73 -8.61
N GLN A 10 -5.05 -7.82 -8.20
CA GLN A 10 -6.30 -7.75 -7.45
C GLN A 10 -6.16 -6.99 -6.12
N LEU A 11 -5.06 -7.21 -5.38
CA LEU A 11 -4.80 -6.51 -4.13
C LEU A 11 -4.57 -5.01 -4.37
N LEU A 12 -3.89 -4.62 -5.45
CA LEU A 12 -3.76 -3.21 -5.83
C LEU A 12 -5.11 -2.59 -6.18
N ASP A 13 -5.96 -3.31 -6.91
CA ASP A 13 -7.28 -2.80 -7.33
C ASP A 13 -8.23 -2.64 -6.13
N VAL A 14 -8.27 -3.64 -5.23
CA VAL A 14 -9.00 -3.54 -3.95
C VAL A 14 -8.50 -2.35 -3.14
N SER A 15 -7.18 -2.12 -3.11
CA SER A 15 -6.63 -0.96 -2.38
C SER A 15 -7.12 0.37 -2.95
N ARG A 16 -7.10 0.52 -4.27
CA ARG A 16 -7.56 1.73 -4.96
C ARG A 16 -9.05 1.98 -4.72
N GLU A 17 -9.86 0.93 -4.86
CA GLU A 17 -11.32 1.00 -4.68
C GLU A 17 -11.67 1.33 -3.23
N ALA A 18 -11.09 0.62 -2.27
CA ALA A 18 -11.31 0.88 -0.85
C ALA A 18 -10.91 2.31 -0.47
N PHE A 19 -9.77 2.79 -0.97
CA PHE A 19 -9.31 4.15 -0.69
C PHE A 19 -10.27 5.20 -1.27
N ALA A 20 -10.73 5.01 -2.52
CA ALA A 20 -11.71 5.90 -3.14
C ALA A 20 -13.04 5.94 -2.36
N ASN A 21 -13.43 4.83 -1.75
CA ASN A 21 -14.61 4.69 -0.91
C ASN A 21 -14.38 5.11 0.56
N LYS A 22 -13.27 5.78 0.88
CA LYS A 22 -12.89 6.23 2.24
C LYS A 22 -12.76 5.08 3.26
N GLN A 23 -12.38 3.89 2.79
CA GLN A 23 -12.08 2.73 3.62
C GLN A 23 -10.55 2.59 3.75
N GLY A 24 -9.90 3.58 4.38
CA GLY A 24 -8.43 3.69 4.40
C GLY A 24 -7.74 2.49 5.05
N VAL A 25 -8.31 1.93 6.13
CA VAL A 25 -7.80 0.69 6.76
C VAL A 25 -7.87 -0.51 5.83
N VAL A 26 -8.96 -0.69 5.08
CA VAL A 26 -9.09 -1.79 4.10
C VAL A 26 -8.07 -1.59 2.97
N ALA A 27 -7.94 -0.35 2.48
CA ALA A 27 -6.97 0.00 1.45
C ALA A 27 -5.53 -0.28 1.89
N TYR A 28 -5.20 0.02 3.14
CA TYR A 28 -3.92 -0.29 3.77
C TYR A 28 -3.68 -1.80 3.81
N HIS A 29 -4.62 -2.61 4.31
CA HIS A 29 -4.44 -4.05 4.41
C HIS A 29 -4.28 -4.73 3.04
N ALA A 30 -5.02 -4.28 2.03
CA ALA A 30 -4.86 -4.75 0.66
C ALA A 30 -3.44 -4.45 0.12
N LEU A 31 -2.92 -3.23 0.38
CA LEU A 31 -1.55 -2.87 0.01
C LEU A 31 -0.48 -3.65 0.78
N SER A 32 -0.69 -3.93 2.07
CA SER A 32 0.19 -4.79 2.87
C SER A 32 0.22 -6.22 2.32
N GLY A 33 -0.92 -6.75 1.89
CA GLY A 33 -0.96 -8.04 1.19
C GLY A 33 -0.19 -8.01 -0.14
N ALA A 34 -0.32 -6.92 -0.91
CA ALA A 34 0.43 -6.76 -2.16
C ALA A 34 1.95 -6.67 -1.89
N LEU A 35 2.37 -6.04 -0.78
CA LEU A 35 3.77 -5.99 -0.36
C LEU A 35 4.30 -7.37 -0.02
N GLU A 36 3.56 -8.15 0.78
CA GLU A 36 3.93 -9.51 1.18
C GLU A 36 4.09 -10.40 -0.06
N TYR A 37 3.17 -10.28 -1.02
CA TYR A 37 3.26 -11.00 -2.29
C TYR A 37 4.51 -10.61 -3.08
N ALA A 38 4.78 -9.30 -3.20
CA ALA A 38 5.98 -8.80 -3.87
C ALA A 38 7.28 -9.29 -3.19
N PHE A 39 7.28 -9.32 -1.86
CA PHE A 39 8.40 -9.82 -1.05
C PHE A 39 8.64 -11.31 -1.28
N CYS A 40 7.58 -12.13 -1.24
CA CYS A 40 7.65 -13.57 -1.51
C CYS A 40 8.21 -13.88 -2.90
N LEU A 41 7.89 -13.05 -3.90
CA LEU A 41 8.44 -13.15 -5.25
C LEU A 41 9.83 -12.53 -5.42
N LYS A 42 10.35 -11.84 -4.40
CA LYS A 42 11.58 -11.02 -4.46
C LYS A 42 11.55 -9.99 -5.59
N ASP A 43 10.38 -9.45 -5.89
CA ASP A 43 10.16 -8.57 -7.03
C ASP A 43 10.23 -7.09 -6.59
N ALA A 44 11.40 -6.49 -6.79
CA ALA A 44 11.65 -5.10 -6.42
C ALA A 44 10.75 -4.11 -7.17
N GLU A 45 10.33 -4.42 -8.40
CA GLU A 45 9.43 -3.56 -9.18
C GLU A 45 8.02 -3.55 -8.55
N LYS A 46 7.55 -4.72 -8.10
CA LYS A 46 6.27 -4.83 -7.38
C LYS A 46 6.31 -4.15 -6.01
N VAL A 47 7.44 -4.22 -5.29
CA VAL A 47 7.64 -3.44 -4.04
C VAL A 47 7.57 -1.95 -4.33
N GLU A 48 8.22 -1.48 -5.39
CA GLU A 48 8.21 -0.07 -5.78
C GLU A 48 6.80 0.42 -6.15
N LYS A 49 6.01 -0.38 -6.86
CA LYS A 49 4.60 -0.06 -7.16
C LYS A 49 3.75 0.08 -5.90
N VAL A 50 3.92 -0.80 -4.90
CA VAL A 50 3.25 -0.68 -3.60
C VAL A 50 3.65 0.62 -2.90
N ARG A 51 4.96 0.94 -2.89
CA ARG A 51 5.49 2.17 -2.31
C ARG A 51 4.90 3.42 -2.96
N GLN A 52 4.78 3.45 -4.28
CA GLN A 52 4.20 4.56 -5.03
C GLN A 52 2.71 4.74 -4.71
N LEU A 53 1.94 3.65 -4.63
CA LEU A 53 0.52 3.74 -4.31
C LEU A 53 0.29 4.17 -2.85
N ALA A 54 1.07 3.64 -1.91
CA ALA A 54 1.06 4.08 -0.51
C ALA A 54 1.38 5.59 -0.37
N ASN A 55 2.39 6.10 -1.10
CA ASN A 55 2.68 7.53 -1.16
C ASN A 55 1.53 8.35 -1.75
N THR A 56 0.83 7.81 -2.75
CA THR A 56 -0.34 8.49 -3.33
C THR A 56 -1.47 8.61 -2.30
N HIS A 57 -1.71 7.55 -1.52
CA HIS A 57 -2.74 7.54 -0.49
C HIS A 57 -2.39 8.50 0.66
N ILE A 58 -1.16 8.48 1.17
CA ILE A 58 -0.75 9.37 2.27
C ILE A 58 -0.83 10.85 1.85
N LEU A 59 -0.39 11.20 0.64
CA LEU A 59 -0.49 12.57 0.13
C LEU A 59 -1.94 13.03 0.03
N ARG A 60 -2.86 12.15 -0.39
CA ARG A 60 -4.29 12.44 -0.43
C ARG A 60 -4.87 12.62 0.98
N LEU A 61 -4.51 11.77 1.94
CA LEU A 61 -4.95 11.91 3.33
C LEU A 61 -4.49 13.24 3.94
N LEU A 62 -3.27 13.66 3.64
CA LEU A 62 -2.72 14.96 4.07
C LEU A 62 -3.41 16.16 3.39
N HIS A 63 -3.82 16.03 2.13
CA HIS A 63 -4.49 17.10 1.38
C HIS A 63 -6.00 17.21 1.62
N LEU A 64 -6.67 16.16 2.11
CA LEU A 64 -8.11 16.14 2.40
C LEU A 64 -8.51 16.99 3.62
N GLY A 65 -7.74 18.03 3.94
CA GLY A 65 -7.93 18.94 5.05
C GLY A 65 -9.39 19.41 5.18
N GLU A 66 -9.86 19.43 6.43
CA GLU A 66 -11.01 20.18 6.97
C GLU A 66 -12.31 19.44 7.32
N SER A 67 -12.57 18.18 6.91
CA SER A 67 -13.92 17.59 7.12
C SER A 67 -14.05 16.43 8.12
N GLU A 68 -12.97 15.73 8.51
CA GLU A 68 -13.05 14.55 9.40
C GLU A 68 -12.24 14.72 10.68
N PRO A 69 -12.63 14.03 11.77
CA PRO A 69 -11.90 14.08 13.04
C PRO A 69 -10.45 13.65 12.86
N MET A 70 -9.52 14.51 13.32
CA MET A 70 -8.06 14.30 13.19
C MET A 70 -7.57 12.94 13.69
N SER A 71 -8.25 12.34 14.67
CA SER A 71 -7.81 11.10 15.32
C SER A 71 -7.81 9.87 14.42
N VAL A 72 -8.81 9.73 13.52
CA VAL A 72 -8.89 8.56 12.62
C VAL A 72 -7.84 8.67 11.51
N ARG A 73 -7.63 9.87 10.97
CA ARG A 73 -6.61 10.11 9.95
C ARG A 73 -5.19 9.97 10.46
N ALA A 74 -4.92 10.36 11.70
CA ALA A 74 -3.60 10.20 12.30
C ALA A 74 -3.17 8.72 12.28
N VAL A 75 -4.08 7.82 12.66
CA VAL A 75 -3.84 6.38 12.62
C VAL A 75 -3.61 5.89 11.19
N GLU A 76 -4.42 6.32 10.22
CA GLU A 76 -4.23 5.91 8.82
C GLU A 76 -2.89 6.40 8.26
N ILE A 77 -2.50 7.64 8.55
CA ILE A 77 -1.20 8.19 8.16
C ILE A 77 -0.06 7.38 8.77
N ASP A 78 -0.16 7.01 10.05
CA ASP A 78 0.84 6.17 10.73
C ASP A 78 0.95 4.78 10.10
N LEU A 79 -0.18 4.17 9.73
CA LEU A 79 -0.20 2.88 9.03
C LEU A 79 0.51 2.98 7.67
N TYR A 80 0.23 4.02 6.88
CA TYR A 80 0.89 4.24 5.59
C TYR A 80 2.39 4.55 5.75
N ASN A 81 2.79 5.31 6.77
CA ASN A 81 4.20 5.53 7.09
C ASN A 81 4.93 4.22 7.43
N ALA A 82 4.30 3.35 8.23
CA ALA A 82 4.86 2.04 8.55
C ALA A 82 5.02 1.17 7.29
N LEU A 83 4.03 1.17 6.39
CA LEU A 83 4.10 0.45 5.11
C LEU A 83 5.25 0.97 4.22
N LEU A 84 5.45 2.28 4.16
CA LEU A 84 6.55 2.89 3.41
C LEU A 84 7.92 2.49 3.97
N SER A 85 8.05 2.48 5.30
CA SER A 85 9.27 2.02 5.98
C SER A 85 9.59 0.55 5.67
N LEU A 86 8.57 -0.31 5.63
CA LEU A 86 8.72 -1.71 5.20
C LEU A 86 9.16 -1.81 3.74
N CYS A 87 8.56 -1.04 2.82
CA CYS A 87 8.97 -1.01 1.41
C CYS A 87 10.46 -0.66 1.27
N SER A 88 10.93 0.39 1.96
CA SER A 88 12.34 0.77 1.95
C SER A 88 13.26 -0.32 2.53
N SER A 89 12.83 -0.97 3.60
CA SER A 89 13.59 -2.06 4.23
C SER A 89 13.73 -3.27 3.30
N TYR A 90 12.66 -3.60 2.56
CA TYR A 90 12.69 -4.67 1.56
C TYR A 90 13.55 -4.32 0.35
N GLN A 91 13.48 -3.10 -0.17
CA GLN A 91 14.34 -2.65 -1.27
C GLN A 91 15.83 -2.73 -0.89
N ASN A 92 16.18 -2.34 0.34
CA ASN A 92 17.54 -2.50 0.85
C ASN A 92 17.96 -3.98 0.92
N THR A 93 17.04 -4.86 1.33
CA THR A 93 17.31 -6.32 1.40
C THR A 93 17.53 -6.93 0.02
N LEU A 94 16.74 -6.52 -0.98
CA LEU A 94 16.86 -7.02 -2.35
C LEU A 94 18.08 -6.47 -3.09
N SER A 95 18.59 -5.30 -2.70
CA SER A 95 19.78 -4.69 -3.32
C SER A 95 21.11 -5.31 -2.87
N ILE A 96 21.09 -6.18 -1.85
CA ILE A 96 22.28 -6.84 -1.28
C ILE A 96 22.44 -8.28 -1.81
N GLN A 97 21.45 -8.82 -2.56
CA GLN A 97 21.48 -10.15 -3.17
C GLN A 97 22.01 -10.11 -4.61
#